data_AF-A0A2V6IM02-F1
#
_entry.id   AF-A0A2V6IM02-F1
#
_cell.length_a   1.000
_cell.length_b   1.000
_cell.length_c   1.000
_cell.angle_alpha   90.00
_cell.angle_beta   90.00
_cell.angle_gamma   90.00
#
_symmetry.space_group_name_H-M   'P 1'
#
loop_
_entity.id
_entity.type
_entity.pdbx_description
1 polymer ?
#
loop_
_entity_poly.entity_id
_entity_poly.type
_entity_poly.pdbx_seq_one_letter_code
_entity_poly.pdbx_strand_id
1 'polypeptide(L)'
;MFVGHYGVAFAVKTERNKIPLWVLFVAVQLLDFLWAPFVLLGIEKVRFVPGITATNALDLYYMPYTHSLLGALFWSAVAFAIYKIGWRNIASNSAALLVGFAVFSHWLLDLIVHRPDLPIYDNTLKVGFGLWNRRGIEFVLEIGILLFAMVVYLERNGAIARKIGIIIFVAVLVLIQTSNTFVRRPPSSDRAFAITALIFYTVFAGVAFLLEKRRAIES
;
A
#
# COMPACT_ATOMS: atom_id res chain seq x y z
N MET A 1 -2.09 -3.18 -6.77
CA MET A 1 -0.73 -3.76 -6.50
C MET A 1 -0.74 -4.25 -5.05
N PHE A 2 0.28 -4.93 -4.50
CA PHE A 2 0.29 -5.35 -3.09
C PHE A 2 1.50 -4.81 -2.33
N VAL A 3 2.64 -5.51 -2.30
CA VAL A 3 3.83 -5.07 -1.57
C VAL A 3 4.52 -3.85 -2.20
N GLY A 4 4.31 -3.58 -3.49
CA GLY A 4 4.93 -2.48 -4.20
C GLY A 4 4.55 -1.10 -3.68
N HIS A 5 3.34 -0.96 -3.11
CA HIS A 5 2.90 0.28 -2.46
C HIS A 5 3.83 0.69 -1.30
N TYR A 6 4.33 -0.28 -0.53
CA TYR A 6 5.29 -0.02 0.56
C TYR A 6 6.63 0.50 0.06
N GLY A 7 6.97 0.32 -1.22
CA GLY A 7 8.10 0.99 -1.85
C GLY A 7 8.00 2.52 -1.72
N VAL A 8 6.81 3.10 -1.91
CA VAL A 8 6.64 4.56 -1.76
C VAL A 8 6.89 5.00 -0.33
N ALA A 9 6.48 4.22 0.68
CA ALA A 9 6.76 4.51 2.08
C ALA A 9 8.27 4.58 2.35
N PHE A 10 9.06 3.64 1.82
CA PHE A 10 10.51 3.67 1.92
C PHE A 10 11.13 4.86 1.16
N ALA A 11 10.68 5.13 -0.07
CA ALA A 11 11.21 6.21 -0.89
C ALA A 11 10.98 7.60 -0.27
N VAL A 12 9.81 7.81 0.34
CA VAL A 12 9.41 9.06 0.99
C VAL A 12 10.07 9.24 2.35
N LYS A 13 10.33 8.16 3.08
CA LYS A 13 10.82 8.25 4.46
C LYS A 13 12.26 8.78 4.52
N THR A 14 12.43 9.86 5.29
CA THR A 14 13.74 10.44 5.63
C THR A 14 13.81 10.78 7.12
N GLU A 15 15.01 11.00 7.65
CA GLU A 15 15.17 11.52 9.01
C GLU A 15 14.76 13.00 9.10
N ARG A 16 14.83 13.75 7.99
CA ARG A 16 14.50 15.18 7.91
C ARG A 16 13.01 15.47 8.02
N ASN A 17 12.15 14.68 7.37
CA ASN A 17 10.71 14.91 7.39
C ASN A 17 10.04 14.48 8.70
N LYS A 18 10.74 13.73 9.57
CA LYS A 18 10.28 13.25 10.89
C LYS A 18 8.95 12.46 10.86
N ILE A 19 8.48 12.05 9.68
CA ILE A 19 7.27 11.22 9.57
C ILE A 19 7.62 9.81 10.08
N PRO A 20 6.89 9.23 11.03
CA PRO A 20 7.13 7.85 11.45
C PRO A 20 6.95 6.88 10.28
N LEU A 21 7.81 5.86 10.15
CA LEU A 21 7.74 4.91 9.04
C LEU A 21 6.41 4.16 9.02
N TRP A 22 5.87 3.79 10.18
CA TRP A 22 4.58 3.12 10.28
C TRP A 22 3.42 3.98 9.77
N VAL A 23 3.49 5.31 9.93
CA VAL A 23 2.49 6.24 9.38
C VAL A 23 2.50 6.18 7.86
N LEU A 24 3.69 6.12 7.25
CA LEU A 24 3.81 5.98 5.80
C LEU A 24 3.33 4.62 5.30
N PHE A 25 3.54 3.54 6.07
CA PHE A 25 2.97 2.22 5.77
C PHE A 25 1.45 2.22 5.78
N VAL A 26 0.83 2.86 6.78
CA VAL A 26 -0.62 3.04 6.80
C VAL A 26 -1.08 3.93 5.64
N ALA A 27 -0.36 5.01 5.34
CA ALA A 27 -0.73 5.95 4.28
C ALA A 27 -0.75 5.29 2.91
N VAL A 28 0.31 4.59 2.50
CA VAL A 28 0.36 3.93 1.18
C VAL A 28 -0.66 2.80 1.03
N GLN A 29 -1.22 2.30 2.14
CA GLN A 29 -2.24 1.25 2.14
C GLN A 29 -3.61 1.76 2.59
N LEU A 30 -3.80 3.08 2.75
CA LEU A 30 -5.00 3.63 3.39
C LEU A 30 -6.26 3.28 2.62
N LEU A 31 -6.21 3.35 1.28
CA LEU A 31 -7.37 3.02 0.44
C LEU A 31 -7.82 1.57 0.66
N ASP A 32 -6.86 0.66 0.79
CA ASP A 32 -7.08 -0.75 1.08
C ASP A 32 -7.57 -1.03 2.51
N PHE A 33 -7.05 -0.29 3.49
CA PHE A 33 -7.54 -0.32 4.87
C PHE A 33 -9.01 0.10 4.98
N LEU A 34 -9.47 0.98 4.10
CA LEU A 34 -10.86 1.43 4.03
C LEU A 34 -11.72 0.50 3.16
N TRP A 35 -11.15 0.00 2.07
CA TRP A 35 -11.83 -0.89 1.12
C TRP A 35 -12.21 -2.22 1.76
N ALA A 36 -11.34 -2.84 2.54
CA ALA A 36 -11.64 -4.13 3.16
C ALA A 36 -12.87 -4.07 4.10
N PRO A 37 -13.02 -3.11 5.03
CA PRO A 37 -14.27 -2.88 5.77
C PRO A 37 -15.47 -2.60 4.87
N PHE A 38 -15.30 -1.80 3.80
CA PHE A 38 -16.40 -1.50 2.87
C PHE A 38 -16.89 -2.76 2.16
N VAL A 39 -16.00 -3.67 1.79
CA VAL A 39 -16.35 -5.00 1.27
C VAL A 39 -17.05 -5.85 2.31
N LEU A 40 -16.57 -5.88 3.56
CA LEU A 40 -17.20 -6.65 4.64
C LEU A 40 -18.62 -6.17 4.95
N LEU A 41 -18.88 -4.87 4.80
CA LEU A 41 -20.19 -4.24 4.95
C LEU A 41 -21.05 -4.29 3.68
N GLY A 42 -20.51 -4.77 2.55
CA GLY A 42 -21.22 -4.84 1.27
C GLY A 42 -21.42 -3.49 0.55
N ILE A 43 -20.72 -2.44 1.01
CA ILE A 43 -20.73 -1.10 0.41
C ILE A 43 -19.96 -1.13 -0.90
N GLU A 44 -18.75 -1.70 -0.88
CA GLU A 44 -17.95 -1.98 -2.06
C GLU A 44 -17.94 -3.48 -2.32
N LYS A 45 -17.68 -3.88 -3.56
CA LYS A 45 -17.91 -5.26 -3.99
C LYS A 45 -16.75 -5.79 -4.81
N VAL A 46 -16.40 -7.01 -4.48
CA VAL A 46 -15.44 -7.86 -5.17
C VAL A 46 -16.08 -9.23 -5.34
N ARG A 47 -15.63 -9.97 -6.35
CA ARG A 47 -15.90 -11.40 -6.49
C ARG A 47 -14.69 -12.11 -7.06
N PHE A 48 -14.57 -13.40 -6.81
CA PHE A 48 -13.52 -14.22 -7.41
C PHE A 48 -13.93 -14.78 -8.76
N VAL A 49 -13.21 -14.40 -9.81
CA VAL A 49 -13.36 -14.94 -11.16
C VAL A 49 -12.01 -15.54 -11.59
N PRO A 50 -11.86 -16.88 -11.51
CA PRO A 50 -10.62 -17.53 -11.91
C PRO A 50 -10.21 -17.17 -13.34
N GLY A 51 -8.93 -16.82 -13.53
CA GLY A 51 -8.39 -16.49 -14.85
C GLY A 51 -8.77 -15.11 -15.40
N ILE A 52 -9.48 -14.28 -14.63
CA ILE A 52 -9.85 -12.92 -15.04
C ILE A 52 -8.64 -12.02 -15.34
N THR A 53 -7.52 -12.27 -14.64
CA THR A 53 -6.20 -11.76 -14.97
C THR A 53 -5.17 -12.87 -14.80
N ALA A 54 -3.92 -12.64 -15.23
CA ALA A 54 -2.84 -13.59 -15.03
C ALA A 54 -2.32 -13.57 -13.58
N THR A 55 -2.29 -12.42 -12.89
CA THR A 55 -1.73 -12.29 -11.53
C THR A 55 -2.70 -12.73 -10.45
N ASN A 56 -3.98 -12.35 -10.53
CA ASN A 56 -4.96 -12.63 -9.47
C ASN A 56 -6.37 -12.88 -10.03
N ALA A 57 -7.26 -13.41 -9.19
CA ALA A 57 -8.63 -13.75 -9.56
C ALA A 57 -9.67 -12.70 -9.10
N LEU A 58 -9.25 -11.46 -8.81
CA LEU A 58 -10.12 -10.42 -8.27
C LEU A 58 -10.87 -9.71 -9.39
N ASP A 59 -12.20 -9.74 -9.33
CA ASP A 59 -13.06 -8.85 -10.10
C ASP A 59 -13.56 -7.72 -9.18
N LEU A 60 -12.90 -6.56 -9.26
CA LEU A 60 -13.16 -5.37 -8.44
C LEU A 60 -14.27 -4.51 -9.08
N TYR A 61 -15.45 -5.08 -9.23
CA TYR A 61 -16.49 -4.53 -10.10
C TYR A 61 -17.21 -3.29 -9.53
N TYR A 62 -17.12 -3.01 -8.22
CA TYR A 62 -17.72 -1.82 -7.61
C TYR A 62 -16.88 -1.30 -6.43
N MET A 63 -16.09 -0.25 -6.67
CA MET A 63 -15.25 0.40 -5.63
C MET A 63 -15.15 1.93 -5.81
N PRO A 64 -16.29 2.66 -5.89
CA PRO A 64 -16.30 4.08 -6.21
C PRO A 64 -15.84 4.99 -5.06
N TYR A 65 -15.81 4.52 -3.82
CA TYR A 65 -15.57 5.37 -2.65
C TYR A 65 -14.12 5.35 -2.19
N THR A 66 -13.44 4.22 -2.35
CA THR A 66 -12.04 4.05 -1.90
C THR A 66 -11.05 4.15 -3.07
N HIS A 67 -11.37 3.54 -4.21
CA HIS A 67 -10.44 3.38 -5.34
C HIS A 67 -10.84 4.16 -6.60
N SER A 68 -11.85 5.04 -6.51
CA SER A 68 -12.03 6.03 -7.58
C SER A 68 -10.95 7.11 -7.52
N LEU A 69 -10.67 7.79 -8.64
CA LEU A 69 -9.73 8.93 -8.64
C LEU A 69 -10.17 10.02 -7.64
N LEU A 70 -11.46 10.37 -7.63
CA LEU A 70 -11.97 11.35 -6.65
C LEU A 70 -11.94 10.83 -5.21
N GLY A 71 -12.24 9.54 -4.99
CA GLY A 71 -12.14 8.90 -3.68
C GLY A 71 -10.70 8.91 -3.15
N ALA A 72 -9.74 8.52 -3.99
CA ALA A 72 -8.32 8.56 -3.66
C ALA A 72 -7.84 9.98 -3.30
N LEU A 73 -8.23 10.99 -4.09
CA LEU A 73 -7.92 12.40 -3.78
C LEU A 73 -8.56 12.86 -2.46
N PHE A 74 -9.81 12.46 -2.20
CA PHE A 74 -10.51 12.77 -0.96
C PHE A 74 -9.78 12.17 0.25
N TRP A 75 -9.47 10.87 0.22
CA TRP A 75 -8.77 10.20 1.31
C TRP A 75 -7.33 10.70 1.49
N SER A 76 -6.65 11.12 0.43
CA SER A 76 -5.37 11.84 0.51
C SER A 76 -5.48 13.16 1.25
N ALA A 77 -6.52 13.96 0.97
CA ALA A 77 -6.77 15.22 1.68
C ALA A 77 -7.14 15.00 3.15
N VAL A 78 -7.94 13.97 3.44
CA VAL A 78 -8.27 13.56 4.82
C VAL A 78 -7.01 13.13 5.57
N ALA A 79 -6.16 12.29 4.97
CA ALA A 79 -4.91 11.85 5.59
C ALA A 79 -3.94 13.02 5.86
N PHE A 80 -3.83 13.96 4.91
CA PHE A 80 -3.11 15.22 5.10
C PHE A 80 -3.61 15.96 6.34
N ALA A 81 -4.93 16.18 6.45
CA ALA A 81 -5.54 16.93 7.54
C ALA A 81 -5.36 16.23 8.89
N ILE A 82 -5.63 14.92 8.95
CA ILE A 82 -5.45 14.11 10.17
C ILE A 82 -4.00 14.18 10.63
N TYR A 83 -3.02 13.98 9.73
CA TYR A 83 -1.62 14.04 10.10
C TYR A 83 -1.22 15.44 10.58
N LYS A 84 -1.65 16.50 9.88
CA LYS A 84 -1.35 17.88 10.24
C LYS A 84 -1.90 18.26 11.62
N ILE A 85 -3.10 17.81 11.97
CA ILE A 85 -3.76 18.10 13.25
C ILE A 85 -3.20 17.24 14.38
N GLY A 86 -3.03 15.93 14.14
CA GLY A 86 -2.55 14.96 15.12
C GLY A 86 -1.09 15.16 15.51
N TRP A 87 -0.25 15.60 14.57
CA TRP A 87 1.16 15.90 14.79
C TRP A 87 1.44 17.41 14.79
N ARG A 88 0.48 18.27 15.14
CA ARG A 88 0.60 19.74 15.00
C ARG A 88 1.91 20.35 15.52
N ASN A 89 2.48 19.78 16.57
CA ASN A 89 3.71 20.26 17.22
C ASN A 89 5.00 19.89 16.46
N ILE A 90 4.93 18.93 15.53
CA ILE A 90 6.11 18.35 14.85
C ILE A 90 5.91 18.32 13.32
N ALA A 91 4.68 18.30 12.82
CA ALA A 91 4.33 18.17 11.41
C ALA A 91 4.45 19.51 10.66
N SER A 92 5.48 19.61 9.82
CA SER A 92 5.56 20.65 8.79
C SER A 92 4.48 20.44 7.72
N ASN A 93 4.14 21.51 6.99
CA ASN A 93 3.20 21.39 5.85
C ASN A 93 3.73 20.41 4.80
N SER A 94 5.04 20.43 4.53
CA SER A 94 5.69 19.50 3.62
C SER A 94 5.55 18.04 4.08
N ALA A 95 5.69 17.77 5.38
CA ALA A 95 5.52 16.41 5.91
C ALA A 95 4.07 15.92 5.75
N ALA A 96 3.08 16.77 6.01
CA ALA A 96 1.68 16.43 5.78
C ALA A 96 1.37 16.20 4.28
N LEU A 97 1.94 17.03 3.39
CA LEU A 97 1.80 16.84 1.93
C LEU A 97 2.39 15.49 1.48
N LEU A 98 3.52 15.09 2.05
CA LEU A 98 4.12 13.77 1.77
C LEU A 98 3.22 12.61 2.23
N VAL A 99 2.49 12.75 3.35
CA VAL A 99 1.51 11.73 3.78
C VAL A 99 0.32 11.66 2.82
N GLY A 100 -0.24 12.80 2.42
CA GLY A 100 -1.32 12.83 1.42
C GLY A 100 -0.88 12.27 0.06
N PHE A 101 0.34 12.58 -0.37
CA PHE A 101 0.97 12.00 -1.58
C PHE A 101 1.18 10.49 -1.44
N ALA A 102 1.62 10.00 -0.28
CA ALA A 102 1.78 8.57 -0.04
C ALA A 102 0.45 7.82 -0.23
N VAL A 103 -0.67 8.36 0.25
CA VAL A 103 -2.01 7.81 -0.02
C VAL A 103 -2.32 7.84 -1.52
N PHE A 104 -2.10 8.98 -2.19
CA PHE A 104 -2.47 9.13 -3.60
C PHE A 104 -1.64 8.23 -4.53
N SER A 105 -0.40 7.95 -4.14
CA SER A 105 0.50 7.05 -4.87
C SER A 105 -0.07 5.65 -5.02
N HIS A 106 -0.97 5.22 -4.11
CA HIS A 106 -1.68 3.95 -4.21
C HIS A 106 -2.45 3.88 -5.53
N TRP A 107 -3.32 4.86 -5.79
CA TRP A 107 -4.14 4.93 -7.00
C TRP A 107 -3.29 5.01 -8.27
N LEU A 108 -2.18 5.76 -8.25
CA LEU A 108 -1.26 5.84 -9.39
C LEU A 108 -0.60 4.51 -9.72
N LEU A 109 -0.16 3.77 -8.70
CA LEU A 109 0.43 2.45 -8.88
C LEU A 109 -0.61 1.41 -9.30
N ASP A 110 -1.84 1.54 -8.81
CA ASP A 110 -2.95 0.70 -9.23
C ASP A 110 -3.34 0.95 -10.68
N LEU A 111 -3.35 2.19 -11.15
CA LEU A 111 -3.62 2.52 -12.55
C LEU A 111 -2.75 1.71 -13.52
N ILE A 112 -1.50 1.43 -13.13
CA ILE A 112 -0.58 0.63 -13.94
C ILE A 112 -1.01 -0.84 -13.98
N VAL A 113 -1.37 -1.43 -12.84
CA VAL A 113 -1.56 -2.88 -12.75
C VAL A 113 -2.99 -3.34 -12.99
N HIS A 114 -3.97 -2.55 -12.56
CA HIS A 114 -5.37 -2.88 -12.66
C HIS A 114 -5.81 -2.99 -14.11
N ARG A 115 -6.74 -3.92 -14.38
CA ARG A 115 -7.55 -3.88 -15.60
C ARG A 115 -8.42 -2.60 -15.58
N PRO A 116 -9.21 -2.29 -16.63
CA PRO A 116 -10.15 -1.17 -16.60
C PRO A 116 -11.29 -1.33 -15.58
N ASP A 117 -10.94 -1.34 -14.29
CA ASP A 117 -11.83 -1.50 -13.14
C ASP A 117 -11.75 -0.35 -12.13
N LEU A 118 -10.74 0.52 -12.22
CA LEU A 118 -10.57 1.71 -11.35
C LEU A 118 -11.46 2.85 -11.82
N PRO A 119 -12.45 3.27 -11.02
CA PRO A 119 -13.31 4.36 -11.45
C PRO A 119 -12.60 5.72 -11.44
N ILE A 120 -13.04 6.65 -12.28
CA ILE A 120 -12.62 8.06 -12.17
C ILE A 120 -13.53 8.80 -11.19
N TYR A 121 -14.85 8.69 -11.43
CA TYR A 121 -15.91 9.23 -10.60
C TYR A 121 -17.09 8.26 -10.59
N ASP A 122 -17.64 8.05 -9.40
CA ASP A 122 -18.66 7.02 -9.16
C ASP A 122 -18.18 5.67 -9.73
N ASN A 123 -19.04 4.84 -10.33
CA ASN A 123 -18.67 3.55 -10.93
C ASN A 123 -18.94 3.53 -12.45
N THR A 124 -18.81 4.67 -13.13
CA THR A 124 -19.21 4.86 -14.54
C THR A 124 -18.04 4.67 -15.50
N LEU A 125 -17.10 5.62 -15.54
CA LEU A 125 -15.88 5.55 -16.33
C LEU A 125 -14.78 4.87 -15.53
N LYS A 126 -14.24 3.77 -16.06
CA LYS A 126 -13.18 2.98 -15.43
C LYS A 126 -11.92 2.93 -16.29
N VAL A 127 -10.77 2.98 -15.64
CA VAL A 127 -9.44 3.02 -16.24
C VAL A 127 -8.53 1.95 -15.62
N GLY A 128 -7.40 1.71 -16.27
CA GLY A 128 -6.40 0.73 -15.86
C GLY A 128 -5.61 0.20 -17.06
N PHE A 129 -4.29 0.13 -16.94
CA PHE A 129 -3.41 -0.31 -18.03
C PHE A 129 -3.25 -1.84 -18.13
N GLY A 130 -3.71 -2.57 -17.12
CA GLY A 130 -3.92 -4.02 -17.17
C GLY A 130 -2.66 -4.86 -17.03
N LEU A 131 -1.63 -4.39 -16.32
CA LEU A 131 -0.39 -5.16 -16.15
C LEU A 131 -0.61 -6.51 -15.42
N TRP A 132 -1.70 -6.67 -14.64
CA TRP A 132 -2.10 -7.97 -14.10
C TRP A 132 -2.36 -9.05 -15.16
N ASN A 133 -2.50 -8.68 -16.44
CA ASN A 133 -2.54 -9.64 -17.56
C ASN A 133 -1.15 -10.16 -17.96
N ARG A 134 -0.09 -9.73 -17.27
CA ARG A 134 1.32 -10.04 -17.54
C ARG A 134 2.05 -10.36 -16.23
N ARG A 135 1.69 -11.49 -15.58
CA ARG A 135 2.16 -11.92 -14.26
C ARG A 135 3.66 -11.70 -14.00
N GLY A 136 4.54 -12.13 -14.92
CA GLY A 136 5.98 -11.97 -14.75
C GLY A 136 6.46 -10.51 -14.78
N ILE A 137 5.89 -9.69 -15.65
CA ILE A 137 6.25 -8.26 -15.78
C ILE A 137 5.75 -7.49 -14.56
N GLU A 138 4.52 -7.75 -14.13
CA GLU A 138 3.96 -7.12 -12.93
C GLU A 138 4.75 -7.48 -11.68
N PHE A 139 5.10 -8.75 -11.50
CA PHE A 139 5.95 -9.19 -10.38
C PHE A 139 7.32 -8.48 -10.39
N VAL A 140 8.00 -8.41 -11.53
CA VAL A 140 9.29 -7.72 -11.65
C VAL A 140 9.16 -6.24 -11.34
N LEU A 141 8.12 -5.58 -11.83
CA LEU A 141 7.86 -4.17 -11.55
C LEU A 141 7.66 -3.95 -10.04
N GLU A 142 6.81 -4.75 -9.42
CA GLU A 142 6.43 -4.62 -8.02
C GLU A 142 7.64 -4.84 -7.08
N ILE A 143 8.39 -5.91 -7.30
CA ILE A 143 9.62 -6.19 -6.54
C ILE A 143 10.69 -5.12 -6.85
N GLY A 144 10.80 -4.68 -8.10
CA GLY A 144 11.74 -3.63 -8.51
C GLY A 144 11.51 -2.32 -7.77
N ILE A 145 10.25 -1.86 -7.69
CA ILE A 145 9.87 -0.65 -6.94
C ILE A 145 10.24 -0.78 -5.47
N LEU A 146 9.90 -1.92 -4.84
CA LEU A 146 10.18 -2.17 -3.43
C LEU A 146 11.68 -2.19 -3.12
N LEU A 147 12.47 -2.93 -3.91
CA LEU A 147 13.91 -3.07 -3.69
C LEU A 147 14.66 -1.76 -3.98
N PHE A 148 14.31 -1.06 -5.06
CA PHE A 148 14.89 0.24 -5.37
C PHE A 148 14.63 1.24 -4.25
N ALA A 149 13.38 1.34 -3.78
CA ALA A 149 13.03 2.23 -2.70
C ALA A 149 13.68 1.85 -1.37
N MET A 150 13.87 0.56 -1.08
CA MET A 150 14.63 0.10 0.07
C MET A 150 16.07 0.61 0.01
N VAL A 151 16.77 0.48 -1.12
CA VAL A 151 18.15 0.98 -1.27
C VAL A 151 18.20 2.48 -0.98
N VAL A 152 17.32 3.26 -1.60
CA VAL A 152 17.20 4.71 -1.37
C VAL A 152 16.94 5.02 0.11
N TYR A 153 16.09 4.24 0.79
CA TYR A 153 15.82 4.38 2.21
C TYR A 153 17.07 4.11 3.07
N LEU A 154 17.80 3.03 2.79
CA LEU A 154 18.98 2.62 3.54
C LEU A 154 20.16 3.59 3.39
N GLU A 155 20.27 4.28 2.25
CA GLU A 155 21.26 5.34 2.03
C GLU A 155 20.91 6.61 2.82
N ARG A 156 19.62 6.95 2.93
CA ARG A 156 19.15 8.20 3.56
C ARG A 156 19.00 8.12 5.08
N ASN A 157 18.95 6.92 5.66
CA ASN A 157 18.64 6.70 7.08
C ASN A 157 19.77 5.90 7.77
N GLY A 158 20.29 6.42 8.88
CA GLY A 158 21.70 6.20 9.26
C GLY A 158 22.05 5.04 10.22
N ALA A 159 21.09 4.35 10.85
CA ALA A 159 21.42 3.37 11.90
C ALA A 159 21.55 1.92 11.38
N ILE A 160 22.70 1.27 11.57
CA ILE A 160 23.03 -0.07 11.04
C ILE A 160 22.04 -1.16 11.52
N ALA A 161 21.68 -1.22 12.81
CA ALA A 161 20.75 -2.22 13.33
C ALA A 161 19.35 -2.13 12.66
N ARG A 162 18.90 -0.90 12.38
CA ARG A 162 17.67 -0.63 11.62
C ARG A 162 17.82 -1.05 10.15
N LYS A 163 19.01 -0.93 9.54
CA LYS A 163 19.25 -1.41 8.18
C LYS A 163 19.04 -2.92 8.05
N ILE A 164 19.60 -3.70 8.98
CA ILE A 164 19.43 -5.17 8.98
C ILE A 164 17.95 -5.54 9.15
N GLY A 165 17.25 -4.93 10.12
CA GLY A 165 15.83 -5.20 10.33
C GLY A 165 14.96 -4.86 9.11
N ILE A 166 15.29 -3.79 8.39
CA ILE A 166 14.59 -3.38 7.16
C ILE A 166 14.88 -4.36 6.01
N ILE A 167 16.13 -4.81 5.84
CA ILE A 167 16.49 -5.82 4.84
C ILE A 167 15.74 -7.12 5.09
N ILE A 168 15.71 -7.60 6.34
CA ILE A 168 14.95 -8.80 6.71
C ILE A 168 13.47 -8.61 6.44
N PHE A 169 12.90 -7.47 6.82
CA PHE A 169 11.49 -7.19 6.60
C PHE A 169 11.13 -7.14 5.12
N VAL A 170 11.94 -6.48 4.29
CA VAL A 170 11.74 -6.46 2.83
C VAL A 170 11.89 -7.85 2.23
N ALA A 171 12.85 -8.67 2.68
CA ALA A 171 12.97 -10.06 2.24
C ALA A 171 11.69 -10.87 2.55
N VAL A 172 11.08 -10.66 3.72
CA VAL A 172 9.78 -11.26 4.07
C VAL A 172 8.66 -10.76 3.15
N LEU A 173 8.60 -9.46 2.84
CA LEU A 173 7.61 -8.92 1.89
C LEU A 173 7.77 -9.52 0.50
N VAL A 174 9.00 -9.67 0.01
CA VAL A 174 9.31 -10.34 -1.27
C VAL A 174 8.83 -11.79 -1.25
N LEU A 175 9.08 -12.53 -0.16
CA LEU A 175 8.60 -13.91 -0.01
C LEU A 175 7.08 -14.00 -0.01
N ILE A 176 6.41 -13.09 0.71
CA ILE A 176 4.94 -13.01 0.74
C ILE A 176 4.40 -12.70 -0.66
N GLN A 177 4.97 -11.74 -1.39
CA GLN A 177 4.55 -11.41 -2.75
C GLN A 177 4.78 -12.58 -3.71
N THR A 178 5.91 -13.27 -3.59
CA THR A 178 6.23 -14.46 -4.40
C THR A 178 5.18 -15.55 -4.17
N SER A 179 4.85 -15.82 -2.89
CA SER A 179 3.79 -16.75 -2.54
C SER A 179 2.44 -16.31 -3.09
N ASN A 180 2.07 -15.05 -2.93
CA ASN A 180 0.81 -14.47 -3.43
C ASN A 180 0.66 -14.59 -4.95
N THR A 181 1.76 -14.44 -5.69
CA THR A 181 1.76 -14.40 -7.16
C THR A 181 1.82 -15.80 -7.79
N PHE A 182 2.59 -16.73 -7.21
CA PHE A 182 2.91 -18.01 -7.86
C PHE A 182 2.35 -19.24 -7.16
N VAL A 183 2.02 -19.16 -5.88
CA VAL A 183 1.64 -20.33 -5.06
C VAL A 183 0.20 -20.25 -4.57
N ARG A 184 -0.24 -19.06 -4.14
CA ARG A 184 -1.46 -18.88 -3.38
C ARG A 184 -2.69 -19.28 -4.20
N ARG A 185 -3.51 -20.15 -3.60
CA ARG A 185 -4.83 -20.49 -4.14
C ARG A 185 -5.82 -19.36 -3.84
N PRO A 186 -6.86 -19.17 -4.68
CA PRO A 186 -7.92 -18.22 -4.38
C PRO A 186 -8.48 -18.43 -2.96
N PRO A 187 -8.76 -17.35 -2.21
CA PRO A 187 -9.42 -17.41 -0.92
C PRO A 187 -10.77 -18.15 -1.02
N SER A 188 -11.23 -18.70 0.11
CA SER A 188 -12.54 -19.38 0.18
C SER A 188 -13.74 -18.45 0.02
N SER A 189 -13.57 -17.13 0.23
CA SER A 189 -14.61 -16.11 0.04
C SER A 189 -14.02 -14.68 0.01
N ASP A 190 -14.81 -13.72 -0.49
CA ASP A 190 -14.48 -12.28 -0.49
C ASP A 190 -14.24 -11.76 0.93
N ARG A 191 -15.03 -12.23 1.90
CA ARG A 191 -14.85 -11.88 3.32
C ARG A 191 -13.52 -12.38 3.89
N ALA A 192 -13.18 -13.64 3.62
CA ALA A 192 -11.92 -14.21 4.07
C ALA A 192 -10.72 -13.45 3.47
N PHE A 193 -10.83 -13.02 2.21
CA PHE A 193 -9.82 -12.18 1.57
C PHE A 193 -9.66 -10.83 2.27
N ALA A 194 -10.76 -10.09 2.46
CA ALA A 194 -10.75 -8.77 3.10
C ALA A 194 -10.17 -8.82 4.52
N ILE A 195 -10.54 -9.82 5.32
CA ILE A 195 -9.99 -10.04 6.68
C ILE A 195 -8.48 -10.33 6.60
N THR A 196 -8.08 -11.25 5.71
CA THR A 196 -6.65 -11.61 5.56
C THR A 196 -5.82 -10.40 5.15
N ALA A 197 -6.34 -9.59 4.23
CA ALA A 197 -5.71 -8.35 3.77
C ALA A 197 -5.51 -7.38 4.93
N LEU A 198 -6.56 -7.09 5.71
CA LEU A 198 -6.48 -6.23 6.91
C LEU A 198 -5.44 -6.72 7.91
N ILE A 199 -5.36 -8.02 8.16
CA ILE A 199 -4.34 -8.61 9.04
C ILE A 199 -2.95 -8.29 8.50
N PHE A 200 -2.67 -8.55 7.22
CA PHE A 200 -1.37 -8.27 6.63
C PHE A 200 -1.02 -6.78 6.70
N TYR A 201 -1.92 -5.89 6.31
CA TYR A 201 -1.67 -4.44 6.34
C TYR A 201 -1.34 -3.97 7.77
N THR A 202 -2.10 -4.45 8.76
CA THR A 202 -1.91 -4.12 10.18
C THR A 202 -0.57 -4.66 10.69
N VAL A 203 -0.24 -5.92 10.37
CA VAL A 203 1.02 -6.55 10.75
C VAL A 203 2.20 -5.80 10.13
N PHE A 204 2.14 -5.43 8.86
CA PHE A 204 3.22 -4.71 8.20
C PHE A 204 3.45 -3.32 8.80
N ALA A 205 2.38 -2.56 9.07
CA ALA A 205 2.48 -1.30 9.80
C ALA A 205 3.03 -1.49 11.23
N GLY A 206 2.62 -2.55 11.92
CA GLY A 206 3.12 -2.91 13.26
C GLY A 206 4.60 -3.25 13.28
N VAL A 207 5.08 -4.03 12.30
CA VAL A 207 6.52 -4.33 12.14
C VAL A 207 7.30 -3.05 11.86
N ALA A 208 6.80 -2.18 10.98
CA ALA A 208 7.41 -0.88 10.72
C ALA A 208 7.51 -0.02 11.99
N PHE A 209 6.48 -0.03 12.86
CA PHE A 209 6.49 0.65 14.15
C PHE A 209 7.56 0.08 15.09
N LEU A 210 7.67 -1.24 15.19
CA LEU A 210 8.66 -1.91 16.05
C LEU A 210 10.10 -1.65 15.59
N LEU A 211 10.34 -1.65 14.26
CA LEU A 211 11.64 -1.34 13.68
C LEU A 211 12.07 0.11 13.95
N GLU A 212 11.11 1.03 14.06
CA GLU A 212 11.39 2.43 14.38
C GLU A 212 11.60 2.66 15.90
N LYS A 213 10.83 1.98 16.76
CA LYS A 213 10.91 2.12 18.22
C LYS A 213 12.25 1.65 18.82
N ARG A 214 12.93 0.68 18.20
CA ARG A 214 14.27 0.22 18.64
C ARG A 214 15.30 1.36 18.74
N ARG A 215 15.07 2.49 18.06
CA ARG A 215 15.88 3.71 18.17
C ARG A 215 15.85 4.37 19.56
N ALA A 216 14.74 4.28 20.30
CA ALA A 216 14.55 5.03 21.54
C ALA A 216 15.14 4.35 22.80
N ILE A 217 15.55 3.08 22.69
CA ILE A 217 16.07 2.28 23.82
C ILE A 217 17.61 2.25 23.81
N GLU A 218 18.23 2.52 22.66
CA GLU A 218 19.70 2.52 22.47
C GLU A 218 20.31 3.93 22.50
N SER A 219 19.52 4.98 22.77
CA SER A 219 19.95 6.39 22.90
C SER A 219 19.79 6.90 24.32
#